data_AF-A0AAW9J592-F1
#
_entry.id   AF-A0AAW9J592-F1
#
_cell.length_a   1.000
_cell.length_b   1.000
_cell.length_c   1.000
_cell.angle_alpha   90.00
_cell.angle_beta   90.00
_cell.angle_gamma   90.00
#
_symmetry.space_group_name_H-M   'P 1'
#
loop_
_entity.id
_entity.type
_entity.pdbx_description
1 polymer ?
#
loop_
_entity_poly.entity_id
_entity_poly.type
_entity_poly.pdbx_seq_one_letter_code
_entity_poly.pdbx_strand_id
1 'polypeptide(L)'
;DDKNSTLASLGEKILSDKNGQGTFEDDYGVEKVYYKTIADTDWIISICIPENEVYSQVNSLMYKIGFIILISILIVVACIVLFTNYIGKNIKKVNSFAMKMANGDLTEQLEVNSSDEFGEMSNHLNKMTKNIHSIIEGVMENSENIS
;
A
#
# COMPACT_ATOMS: atom_id res chain seq x y z
N ASP A 1 -46.35 -15.04 -27.13
CA ASP A 1 -46.24 -13.64 -26.69
C ASP A 1 -45.80 -13.67 -25.23
N ASP A 2 -44.56 -13.44 -24.81
CA ASP A 2 -43.32 -12.97 -25.42
C ASP A 2 -42.23 -13.87 -24.87
N LYS A 3 -41.54 -14.69 -25.68
CA LYS A 3 -40.52 -15.58 -25.08
C LYS A 3 -39.14 -14.96 -24.93
N ASN A 4 -38.88 -13.81 -25.56
CA ASN A 4 -37.71 -13.00 -25.20
C ASN A 4 -37.79 -11.59 -25.81
N SER A 5 -38.34 -10.62 -25.07
CA SER A 5 -38.47 -9.22 -25.53
C SER A 5 -37.10 -8.59 -25.85
N THR A 6 -36.05 -9.02 -25.15
CA THR A 6 -34.68 -8.55 -25.38
C THR A 6 -34.13 -9.05 -26.72
N LEU A 7 -34.37 -10.31 -27.08
CA LEU A 7 -33.96 -10.86 -28.38
C LEU A 7 -34.72 -10.20 -29.55
N ALA A 8 -36.01 -9.89 -29.38
CA ALA A 8 -36.79 -9.19 -30.40
C ALA A 8 -36.23 -7.78 -30.65
N SER A 9 -35.94 -7.02 -29.59
CA SER A 9 -35.32 -5.69 -29.69
C SER A 9 -33.92 -5.74 -30.30
N LEU A 10 -33.16 -6.79 -30.02
CA LEU A 10 -31.84 -7.02 -30.61
C LEU A 10 -31.96 -7.35 -32.11
N GLY A 11 -32.94 -8.16 -32.50
CA GLY A 11 -33.22 -8.48 -33.91
C GLY A 11 -33.52 -7.24 -34.76
N GLU A 12 -34.35 -6.32 -34.26
CA GLU A 12 -34.61 -5.04 -34.93
C GLU A 12 -33.32 -4.21 -35.07
N LYS A 13 -32.49 -4.18 -34.04
CA LYS A 13 -31.22 -3.46 -34.05
C LYS A 13 -30.20 -4.07 -35.01
N ILE A 14 -30.16 -5.40 -35.11
CA ILE A 14 -29.30 -6.14 -36.05
C ILE A 14 -29.66 -5.79 -37.49
N LEU A 15 -30.95 -5.73 -37.81
CA LEU A 15 -31.46 -5.40 -39.14
C LEU A 15 -31.24 -3.92 -39.52
N SER A 16 -31.28 -3.01 -38.53
CA SER A 16 -31.05 -1.58 -38.74
C SER A 16 -29.56 -1.23 -38.89
N ASP A 17 -28.73 -1.63 -37.92
CA ASP A 17 -27.32 -1.21 -37.89
C ASP A 17 -26.44 -2.06 -38.82
N LYS A 18 -26.82 -3.31 -39.12
CA LYS A 18 -26.10 -4.25 -40.03
C LYS A 18 -24.66 -4.59 -39.62
N ASN A 19 -24.10 -3.92 -38.62
CA ASN A 19 -22.86 -4.23 -37.93
C ASN A 19 -22.92 -3.72 -36.49
N GLY A 20 -22.42 -4.50 -35.53
CA GLY A 20 -22.40 -4.06 -34.15
C GLY A 20 -22.34 -5.19 -33.15
N GLN A 21 -22.70 -4.82 -31.92
CA GLN A 21 -22.81 -5.74 -30.80
C GLN A 21 -24.07 -5.44 -30.01
N GLY A 22 -24.60 -6.45 -29.34
CA GLY A 22 -25.70 -6.30 -28.40
C GLY A 22 -25.72 -7.44 -27.40
N THR A 23 -26.72 -7.43 -26.54
CA THR A 23 -26.94 -8.48 -25.56
C THR A 23 -28.41 -8.85 -25.56
N PHE A 24 -28.70 -10.11 -25.28
CA PHE A 24 -30.04 -10.57 -24.95
C PHE A 24 -29.95 -11.52 -23.76
N GLU A 25 -31.05 -11.69 -23.04
CA GLU A 25 -31.10 -12.53 -21.84
C GLU A 25 -31.93 -13.77 -22.14
N ASP A 26 -31.38 -14.97 -22.00
CA ASP A 26 -32.10 -16.22 -22.16
C ASP A 26 -32.17 -17.02 -20.84
N ASP A 27 -32.71 -18.24 -20.90
CA ASP A 27 -32.84 -19.13 -19.73
C ASP A 27 -31.48 -19.52 -19.09
N TYR A 28 -30.36 -19.29 -19.80
CA TYR A 28 -29.00 -19.58 -19.37
C TYR A 28 -28.21 -18.33 -18.94
N GLY A 29 -28.74 -17.13 -19.18
CA GLY A 29 -28.21 -15.86 -18.69
C GLY A 29 -28.10 -14.78 -19.78
N VAL A 30 -27.20 -13.81 -19.55
CA VAL A 30 -26.95 -12.76 -20.53
C VAL A 30 -25.98 -13.28 -21.59
N GLU A 31 -26.43 -13.27 -22.84
CA GLU A 31 -25.68 -13.65 -24.03
C GLU A 31 -25.20 -12.40 -24.76
N LYS A 32 -23.92 -12.36 -25.13
CA LYS A 32 -23.34 -11.26 -25.89
C LYS A 32 -23.28 -11.63 -27.37
N VAL A 33 -23.88 -10.80 -28.21
CA VAL A 33 -23.98 -11.03 -29.66
C VAL A 33 -23.12 -10.04 -30.41
N TYR A 34 -22.29 -10.54 -31.32
CA TYR A 34 -21.60 -9.73 -32.32
C TYR A 34 -22.13 -10.08 -33.69
N TYR A 35 -22.51 -9.08 -34.47
CA TYR A 35 -23.11 -9.28 -35.78
C TYR A 35 -22.46 -8.39 -36.84
N LYS A 36 -22.32 -8.95 -38.05
CA LYS A 36 -21.76 -8.25 -39.21
C LYS A 36 -22.40 -8.75 -40.50
N THR A 37 -22.68 -7.82 -41.41
CA THR A 37 -23.13 -8.16 -42.75
C THR A 37 -21.96 -8.58 -43.64
N ILE A 38 -22.14 -9.66 -44.40
CA ILE A 38 -21.17 -10.14 -45.39
C ILE A 38 -21.34 -9.29 -46.66
N ALA A 39 -20.21 -8.75 -47.16
CA ALA A 39 -20.21 -8.05 -48.44
C ALA A 39 -20.61 -9.03 -49.56
N ASP A 40 -21.44 -8.58 -50.49
CA ASP A 40 -21.90 -9.31 -51.67
C ASP A 40 -23.06 -10.32 -51.49
N THR A 41 -23.56 -10.58 -50.27
CA THR A 41 -24.65 -11.56 -50.06
C THR A 41 -25.86 -11.07 -49.25
N ASP A 42 -25.86 -9.83 -48.74
CA ASP A 42 -26.87 -9.28 -47.81
C ASP A 42 -27.13 -10.15 -46.55
N TRP A 43 -26.30 -11.16 -46.29
CA TRP A 43 -26.43 -12.04 -45.13
C TRP A 43 -25.77 -11.44 -43.90
N ILE A 44 -26.46 -11.50 -42.76
CA ILE A 44 -25.92 -11.08 -41.46
C ILE A 44 -25.45 -12.32 -40.71
N ILE A 45 -24.15 -12.41 -40.45
CA ILE A 45 -23.60 -13.42 -39.55
C ILE A 45 -23.60 -12.87 -38.13
N SER A 46 -24.08 -13.68 -37.18
CA SER A 46 -24.09 -13.34 -35.75
C SER A 46 -23.43 -14.46 -34.95
N ILE A 47 -22.61 -14.09 -33.98
CA ILE A 47 -22.02 -15.02 -32.99
C ILE A 47 -22.56 -14.66 -31.61
N CYS A 48 -23.02 -15.66 -30.86
CA CYS A 48 -23.45 -15.52 -29.47
C CYS A 48 -22.40 -16.16 -28.58
N ILE A 49 -21.95 -15.42 -27.56
CA ILE A 49 -21.01 -15.92 -26.57
C ILE A 49 -21.60 -15.62 -25.18
N PRO A 50 -21.71 -16.63 -24.31
CA PRO A 50 -22.19 -16.44 -22.95
C PRO A 50 -21.33 -15.43 -22.19
N GLU A 51 -21.94 -14.48 -21.51
CA GLU A 51 -21.21 -13.44 -20.76
C GLU A 51 -20.30 -14.06 -19.69
N ASN A 52 -20.75 -15.14 -19.05
CA ASN A 52 -19.97 -15.89 -18.07
C ASN A 52 -18.68 -16.48 -18.67
N GLU A 53 -18.65 -16.93 -19.93
CA GLU A 53 -17.45 -17.41 -20.59
C GLU A 53 -16.49 -16.26 -20.88
N VAL A 54 -17.00 -15.14 -21.39
CA VAL A 54 -16.23 -13.92 -21.67
C VAL A 54 -15.55 -13.39 -20.41
N TYR A 55 -16.26 -13.37 -19.27
CA TYR A 55 -15.76 -12.81 -18.02
C TYR A 55 -15.20 -13.84 -17.03
N SER A 56 -15.31 -15.15 -17.27
CA SER A 56 -14.78 -16.19 -16.38
C SER A 56 -13.29 -15.98 -16.04
N GLN A 57 -12.50 -15.67 -17.06
CA GLN A 57 -11.07 -15.40 -16.94
C GLN A 57 -10.80 -14.07 -16.22
N VAL A 58 -11.63 -13.06 -16.49
CA VAL A 58 -11.55 -11.72 -15.86
C VAL A 58 -11.87 -11.83 -14.37
N ASN A 59 -12.88 -12.61 -13.99
CA ASN A 59 -13.27 -12.80 -12.60
C ASN A 59 -12.17 -13.50 -11.80
N SER A 60 -11.54 -14.55 -12.35
CA SER A 60 -10.38 -15.19 -11.71
C SER A 60 -9.22 -14.21 -11.50
N LEU A 61 -8.94 -13.36 -12.49
CA LEU A 61 -7.93 -12.32 -12.39
C LEU A 61 -8.29 -11.28 -11.32
N MET A 62 -9.56 -10.86 -11.26
CA MET A 62 -10.05 -9.90 -10.27
C MET A 62 -9.86 -10.41 -8.83
N TYR A 63 -10.16 -11.69 -8.57
CA TYR A 63 -9.91 -12.28 -7.24
C TYR A 63 -8.42 -12.32 -6.90
N LYS A 64 -7.56 -12.69 -7.87
CA LYS A 64 -6.09 -12.70 -7.65
C LYS A 64 -5.57 -11.30 -7.36
N ILE A 65 -6.00 -10.30 -8.13
CA ILE A 65 -5.62 -8.89 -7.91
C ILE A 65 -6.13 -8.41 -6.55
N GLY A 66 -7.40 -8.68 -6.21
CA GLY A 66 -7.97 -8.32 -4.92
C GLY A 66 -7.21 -8.92 -3.75
N PHE A 67 -6.80 -10.19 -3.86
CA PHE A 67 -5.98 -10.86 -2.85
C PHE A 67 -4.58 -10.24 -2.72
N ILE A 68 -3.92 -9.92 -3.85
CA ILE A 68 -2.61 -9.24 -3.84
C ILE A 68 -2.72 -7.85 -3.20
N ILE A 69 -3.77 -7.09 -3.52
CA ILE A 69 -4.03 -5.77 -2.92
C ILE A 69 -4.22 -5.90 -1.41
N LEU A 70 -5.03 -6.87 -0.96
CA LEU A 70 -5.26 -7.12 0.46
C LEU A 70 -3.95 -7.41 1.20
N ILE A 71 -3.12 -8.31 0.66
CA ILE A 71 -1.80 -8.61 1.24
C ILE A 71 -0.90 -7.38 1.25
N SER A 72 -0.90 -6.61 0.16
CA SER A 72 -0.08 -5.40 0.05
C SER A 72 -0.46 -4.37 1.12
N ILE A 73 -1.77 -4.17 1.36
CA ILE A 73 -2.27 -3.28 2.42
C ILE A 73 -1.81 -3.78 3.80
N LEU A 74 -1.92 -5.08 4.07
CA LEU A 74 -1.48 -5.66 5.35
C LEU A 74 0.02 -5.46 5.58
N ILE A 75 0.84 -5.65 4.55
CA ILE A 75 2.29 -5.42 4.61
C ILE A 75 2.57 -3.94 4.90
N VAL A 76 1.92 -3.01 4.18
CA VAL A 76 2.11 -1.57 4.40
C VAL A 76 1.74 -1.17 5.83
N VAL A 77 0.59 -1.64 6.34
CA VAL A 77 0.17 -1.38 7.72
C VAL A 77 1.19 -1.93 8.72
N ALA A 78 1.65 -3.17 8.52
CA ALA A 78 2.66 -3.78 9.37
C ALA A 78 3.96 -2.96 9.38
N CYS A 79 4.46 -2.56 8.21
CA CYS A 79 5.62 -1.69 8.08
C CYS A 79 5.42 -0.36 8.83
N ILE A 80 4.30 0.34 8.61
CA ILE A 80 4.02 1.62 9.26
C ILE A 80 4.05 1.48 10.78
N VAL A 81 3.42 0.44 11.34
CA VAL A 81 3.39 0.21 12.79
C VAL A 81 4.79 -0.08 13.33
N LEU A 82 5.57 -0.93 12.64
CA LEU A 82 6.94 -1.26 13.04
C LEU A 82 7.85 -0.02 13.04
N PHE A 83 7.85 0.75 11.94
CA PHE A 83 8.67 1.96 11.82
C PHE A 83 8.25 3.04 12.82
N THR A 84 6.95 3.27 12.99
CA THR A 84 6.44 4.27 13.95
C THR A 84 6.86 3.93 15.38
N ASN A 85 6.72 2.66 15.77
CA ASN A 85 7.13 2.22 17.10
C ASN A 85 8.65 2.31 17.29
N TYR A 86 9.43 1.94 16.28
CA TYR A 86 10.88 2.03 16.30
C TYR A 86 11.37 3.47 16.48
N ILE A 87 10.92 4.38 15.61
CA ILE A 87 11.27 5.81 15.64
C ILE A 87 10.77 6.44 16.94
N GLY A 88 9.51 6.21 17.31
CA GLY A 88 8.92 6.79 18.51
C GLY A 88 9.63 6.35 19.80
N LYS A 89 10.08 5.09 19.87
CA LYS A 89 10.86 4.58 21.01
C LYS A 89 12.23 5.26 21.12
N ASN A 90 12.95 5.38 20.01
CA ASN A 90 14.29 5.97 20.01
C ASN A 90 14.23 7.49 20.29
N ILE A 91 13.25 8.21 19.72
CA ILE A 91 13.04 9.63 20.03
C ILE A 91 12.76 9.83 21.53
N LYS A 92 11.90 9.00 22.13
CA LYS A 92 11.61 9.09 23.58
C LYS A 92 12.85 8.85 24.43
N LYS A 93 13.68 7.86 24.08
CA LYS A 93 14.95 7.59 24.78
C LYS A 93 15.89 8.80 24.73
N VAL A 94 16.11 9.35 23.54
CA VAL A 94 16.99 10.50 23.32
C VAL A 94 16.47 11.72 24.08
N ASN A 95 15.17 12.01 23.99
CA ASN A 95 14.56 13.12 24.70
C ASN A 95 14.67 12.97 26.23
N SER A 96 14.45 11.76 26.76
CA SER A 96 14.63 11.48 28.18
C SER A 96 16.07 11.67 28.62
N PHE A 97 17.03 11.23 27.82
CA PHE A 97 18.46 11.41 28.10
C PHE A 97 18.87 12.89 28.09
N ALA A 98 18.47 13.62 27.06
CA ALA A 98 18.71 15.06 26.96
C ALA A 98 18.10 15.83 28.15
N MET A 99 16.91 15.42 28.62
CA MET A 99 16.30 16.01 29.80
C MET A 99 17.11 15.76 31.09
N LYS A 100 17.64 14.54 31.28
CA LYS A 100 18.54 14.25 32.43
C LYS A 100 19.81 15.11 32.37
N MET A 101 20.43 15.18 31.20
CA MET A 101 21.63 16.00 30.97
C MET A 101 21.35 17.48 31.25
N ALA A 102 20.21 18.01 30.80
CA ALA A 102 19.79 19.40 31.06
C ALA A 102 19.57 19.70 32.55
N ASN A 103 19.19 18.69 33.34
CA ASN A 103 19.05 18.79 34.80
C ASN A 103 20.39 18.60 35.54
N GLY A 104 21.50 18.46 34.83
CA GLY A 104 22.84 18.30 35.41
C GLY A 104 23.22 16.86 35.75
N ASP A 105 22.38 15.87 35.43
CA ASP A 105 22.73 14.46 35.59
C ASP A 105 23.54 13.98 34.37
N LEU A 106 24.85 13.89 34.57
CA LEU A 106 25.83 13.45 33.57
C LEU A 106 26.34 12.01 33.83
N THR A 107 25.70 11.28 34.74
CA THR A 107 26.14 9.94 35.15
C THR A 107 25.56 8.83 34.26
N GLU A 108 24.47 9.13 33.58
CA GLU A 108 23.76 8.20 32.71
C GLU A 108 24.38 8.14 31.31
N GLN A 109 24.14 7.03 30.60
CA GLN A 109 24.54 6.86 29.20
C GLN A 109 23.32 6.55 28.34
N LEU A 110 23.28 7.13 27.14
CA LEU A 110 22.28 6.80 26.14
C LEU A 110 22.67 5.48 25.46
N GLU A 111 21.88 4.44 25.68
CA GLU A 111 22.05 3.14 25.04
C GLU A 111 21.03 2.94 23.91
N VAL A 112 21.49 3.19 22.69
CA VAL A 112 20.78 2.87 21.45
C VAL A 112 21.60 1.85 20.67
N ASN A 113 21.19 0.58 20.78
CA ASN A 113 21.75 -0.52 19.99
C ASN A 113 21.17 -0.47 18.57
N SER A 114 21.67 0.47 17.77
CA SER A 114 21.32 0.63 16.37
C SER A 114 22.56 0.94 15.53
N SER A 115 22.55 0.47 14.29
CA SER A 115 23.58 0.79 13.29
C SER A 115 23.15 1.92 12.35
N ASP A 116 22.06 2.62 12.68
CA ASP A 116 21.53 3.76 11.93
C ASP A 116 21.90 5.10 12.59
N GLU A 117 21.27 6.19 12.13
CA GLU A 117 21.49 7.54 12.61
C GLU A 117 21.22 7.71 14.11
N PHE A 118 20.35 6.87 14.71
CA PHE A 118 20.11 6.91 16.16
C PHE A 118 21.28 6.34 16.95
N GLY A 119 21.99 5.34 16.42
CA GLY A 119 23.21 4.80 17.04
C GLY A 119 24.35 5.80 17.01
N GLU A 120 24.58 6.45 15.86
CA GLU A 120 25.57 7.52 15.75
C GLU A 120 25.26 8.69 16.68
N MET A 121 24.01 9.15 16.71
CA MET A 121 23.57 10.22 17.61
C MET A 121 23.78 9.85 19.08
N SER A 122 23.50 8.60 19.46
CA SER A 122 23.75 8.07 20.81
C SER A 122 25.22 8.20 21.21
N ASN A 123 26.12 7.78 20.32
CA ASN A 123 27.56 7.86 20.55
C ASN A 123 28.04 9.31 20.69
N HIS A 124 27.50 10.23 19.87
CA HIS A 124 27.85 11.65 19.91
C HIS A 124 27.41 12.31 21.22
N LEU A 125 26.19 12.02 21.68
CA LEU A 125 25.66 12.55 22.94
C LEU A 125 26.40 12.00 24.16
N ASN A 126 26.77 10.71 24.15
CA ASN A 126 27.60 10.13 25.21
C ASN A 126 28.99 10.77 25.26
N LYS A 127 29.61 11.02 24.10
CA LYS A 127 30.91 11.73 24.02
C LYS A 127 30.81 13.15 24.55
N MET A 128 29.73 13.87 24.23
CA MET A 128 29.46 15.20 24.78
C MET A 128 29.35 15.16 26.31
N THR A 129 28.57 14.23 26.85
CA THR A 129 28.39 14.04 28.31
C THR A 129 29.73 13.81 29.00
N LYS A 130 30.55 12.91 28.45
CA LYS A 130 31.91 12.63 28.97
C LYS A 130 32.81 13.86 28.96
N ASN A 131 32.78 14.64 27.87
CA ASN A 131 33.57 15.87 27.78
C ASN A 131 33.15 16.91 28.83
N ILE A 132 31.84 17.09 29.04
CA ILE A 132 31.33 17.99 30.09
C ILE A 132 31.79 17.51 31.47
N HIS A 133 31.69 16.21 31.74
CA HIS A 133 32.16 15.63 33.01
C HIS A 133 33.65 15.92 33.26
N SER A 134 34.51 15.67 32.27
CA SER A 134 35.95 15.95 32.39
C SER A 134 36.28 17.44 32.55
N ILE A 135 35.48 18.34 31.95
CA ILE A 135 35.62 19.78 32.19
C ILE A 135 35.34 20.10 33.66
N ILE A 136 34.28 19.53 34.24
CA ILE A 136 33.92 19.74 35.65
C ILE A 136 35.01 19.19 36.58
N GLU A 137 35.52 17.98 36.32
CA GLU A 137 36.64 17.39 37.06
C GLU A 137 37.88 18.30 37.05
N GLY A 138 38.26 18.82 35.88
CA GLY A 138 39.40 19.71 35.76
C GLY A 138 39.23 21.04 36.50
N VAL A 139 38.01 21.58 36.61
CA VAL A 139 37.75 22.77 37.43
C VAL A 139 37.88 22.46 38.92
N MET A 140 37.42 21.29 39.38
CA MET A 140 37.56 20.87 40.78
C MET A 140 39.03 20.67 41.18
N GLU A 141 39.81 19.97 40.37
CA GLU A 141 41.24 19.72 40.62
C GLU A 141 42.05 21.03 40.71
N ASN A 142 41.76 21.99 39.83
CA ASN A 142 42.39 23.31 39.89
C ASN A 142 41.97 24.11 41.14
N SER A 143 40.72 23.96 41.59
CA SER A 143 40.23 24.67 42.79
C SER A 143 40.85 24.12 44.09
N GLU A 144 41.10 22.81 44.16
CA GLU A 144 41.79 22.18 45.29
C GLU A 144 43.27 22.57 45.38
N ASN A 145 43.96 22.76 44.25
CA ASN A 145 45.37 23.18 44.24
C ASN A 145 45.59 24.66 44.58
N ILE A 146 44.54 25.49 44.58
CA ILE A 146 44.61 26.94 44.85
C ILE A 146 44.18 27.27 46.30
N SER A 147 43.68 26.30 47.07
CA SER A 147 43.36 26.43 48.51
C SER A 147 44.52 25.97 49.40
#